data_AF-A0A517KMQ5-F1
#
_entry.id   AF-A0A517KMQ5-F1
#
_cell.length_a   1.000
_cell.length_b   1.000
_cell.length_c   1.000
_cell.angle_alpha   90.00
_cell.angle_beta   90.00
_cell.angle_gamma   90.00
#
_symmetry.space_group_name_H-M   'P 1'
#
loop_
_entity.id
_entity.type
_entity.pdbx_description
1 polymer ?
#
loop_
_entity_poly.entity_id
_entity_poly.type
_entity_poly.pdbx_seq_one_letter_code
_entity_poly.pdbx_strand_id
1 'polypeptide(L)' 'MMPKYRVWDTETKKMCEVVALDLHNSEVSYSTKENEYGKVIKEFIKTEKMADVELMQSIGINLWGGELY' A
#
# COMPACT_ATOMS: atom_id res chain seq x y z
N MET A 1 -9.48 11.66 -10.14
CA MET A 1 -9.47 10.23 -9.74
C MET A 1 -8.58 10.12 -8.52
N MET A 2 -9.05 9.57 -7.40
CA MET A 2 -8.16 9.35 -6.24
C MET A 2 -7.17 8.25 -6.59
N PRO A 3 -5.87 8.43 -6.34
CA PRO A 3 -4.88 7.39 -6.59
C PRO A 3 -5.11 6.23 -5.60
N LYS A 4 -5.06 5.01 -6.13
CA LYS A 4 -5.11 3.77 -5.35
C LYS A 4 -3.73 3.14 -5.31
N TYR A 5 -3.41 2.51 -4.20
CA TYR A 5 -2.12 1.88 -4.00
C TYR A 5 -2.29 0.48 -3.42
N ARG A 6 -1.29 -0.35 -3.66
CA ARG A 6 -1.12 -1.62 -2.97
C ARG A 6 0.34 -1.78 -2.58
N VAL A 7 0.59 -2.53 -1.54
CA VAL A 7 1.93 -2.79 -1.03
C VAL A 7 2.18 -4.28 -1.02
N TRP A 8 3.33 -4.67 -1.56
CA TRP A 8 3.87 -6.01 -1.40
C TRP A 8 4.76 -6.04 -0.16
N ASP A 9 4.42 -6.90 0.79
CA ASP A 9 5.25 -7.20 1.95
C ASP A 9 6.20 -8.35 1.59
N THR A 10 7.50 -8.06 1.54
CA THR A 10 8.53 -9.02 1.16
C THR A 10 8.86 -10.01 2.28
N GLU A 11 8.55 -9.70 3.54
CA GLU A 11 8.77 -10.60 4.69
C GLU A 11 7.67 -11.66 4.72
N THR A 12 6.41 -11.22 4.68
CA THR A 12 5.25 -12.14 4.78
C THR A 12 4.77 -12.67 3.43
N LYS A 13 5.30 -12.15 2.31
CA LYS A 13 4.93 -12.50 0.93
C LYS A 13 3.44 -12.28 0.64
N LYS A 14 2.86 -11.21 1.19
CA LYS A 14 1.44 -10.86 0.99
C LYS A 14 1.27 -9.51 0.30
N MET A 15 0.13 -9.36 -0.37
CA MET A 15 -0.28 -8.12 -1.03
C MET A 15 -1.37 -7.45 -0.20
N CYS A 16 -1.20 -6.16 0.11
CA CYS A 16 -2.13 -5.38 0.92
C CYS A 16 -2.63 -4.16 0.15
N GLU A 17 -3.95 -3.96 0.10
CA GLU A 17 -4.57 -2.77 -0.51
C GLU A 17 -4.51 -1.56 0.44
N VAL A 18 -4.18 -0.39 -0.11
CA VAL A 18 -4.08 0.88 0.62
C VAL A 18 -5.30 1.75 0.30
N VAL A 19 -6.00 2.21 1.35
CA VAL A 19 -7.23 3.01 1.20
C VAL A 19 -6.94 4.50 1.07
N ALA A 20 -5.92 5.00 1.76
CA ALA A 20 -5.43 6.37 1.58
C ALA A 20 -3.94 6.44 1.89
N LEU A 21 -3.18 7.14 1.05
CA LEU A 21 -1.76 7.41 1.22
C LEU A 21 -1.57 8.93 1.26
N ASP A 22 -1.11 9.44 2.40
CA ASP A 22 -0.70 10.85 2.58
C ASP A 22 0.81 10.89 2.79
N LEU A 23 1.54 11.11 1.69
CA LEU A 23 3.00 11.24 1.71
C LEU A 23 3.48 12.53 2.37
N HIS A 24 2.65 13.57 2.45
CA HIS A 24 3.03 14.85 3.04
C HIS A 24 3.08 14.79 4.57
N ASN A 25 2.12 14.08 5.17
CA ASN A 25 2.05 13.89 6.62
C ASN A 25 2.61 12.54 7.07
N SER A 26 3.16 11.74 6.14
CA SER A 26 3.63 10.39 6.41
C SER A 26 2.55 9.48 7.01
N GLU A 27 1.28 9.67 6.59
CA GLU A 27 0.10 8.97 7.10
C GLU A 27 -0.52 8.03 6.06
N VAL A 28 -1.00 6.86 6.51
CA VAL A 28 -1.69 5.89 5.64
C VAL A 28 -2.89 5.31 6.35
N SER A 29 -4.01 5.29 5.64
CA SER A 29 -5.23 4.62 6.06
C SER A 29 -5.44 3.35 5.23
N TYR A 30 -5.83 2.28 5.90
CA TYR A 30 -5.91 0.93 5.31
C TYR A 30 -7.36 0.45 5.23
N SER A 31 -7.61 -0.47 4.30
CA SER A 31 -8.87 -1.22 4.26
C SER A 31 -8.87 -2.17 5.45
N THR A 32 -9.88 -2.06 6.30
CA THR A 32 -9.98 -2.62 7.65
C THR A 32 -10.12 -4.16 7.70
N LYS A 33 -9.26 -4.92 7.02
CA LYS A 33 -9.25 -6.40 7.13
C LYS A 33 -7.99 -7.04 7.69
N GLU A 34 -6.88 -6.34 7.87
CA GLU A 34 -5.69 -6.96 8.48
C GLU A 34 -4.95 -5.98 9.40
N ASN A 35 -5.12 -6.18 10.71
CA ASN A 35 -4.55 -5.37 11.78
C ASN A 35 -3.02 -5.56 11.93
N GLU A 36 -2.42 -6.52 11.22
CA GLU A 36 -0.97 -6.81 11.29
C GLU A 36 -0.14 -5.98 10.29
N TYR A 37 -0.64 -5.71 9.09
CA TYR A 37 0.12 -5.02 8.03
C TYR A 37 0.17 -3.50 8.18
N GLY A 38 -0.78 -2.92 8.91
CA GLY A 38 -0.78 -1.49 9.19
C GLY A 38 0.45 -1.01 9.99
N LYS A 39 1.13 -1.91 10.71
CA LYS A 39 2.35 -1.58 11.48
C LYS A 39 3.58 -1.50 10.57
N VAL A 40 3.77 -2.48 9.69
CA VAL A 40 4.91 -2.57 8.77
C VAL A 40 4.91 -1.39 7.79
N ILE A 41 3.76 -1.05 7.22
CA ILE A 41 3.66 0.06 6.25
C ILE A 41 3.75 1.44 6.95
N LYS A 42 3.30 1.56 8.20
CA LYS A 42 3.55 2.77 9.02
C LYS A 42 5.04 2.95 9.32
N GLU A 43 5.75 1.88 9.62
CA GLU A 43 7.21 1.93 9.81
C GLU A 43 7.94 2.25 8.49
N PHE A 44 7.49 1.71 7.35
CA PHE A 44 8.00 2.05 6.02
C PHE A 44 7.97 3.56 5.75
N ILE A 45 6.84 4.22 5.95
CA ILE A 45 6.70 5.65 5.60
C ILE A 45 7.40 6.56 6.60
N LYS A 46 7.46 6.17 7.87
CA LYS A 46 8.24 6.91 8.87
C LYS A 46 9.74 6.82 8.65
N THR A 47 10.22 5.69 8.11
CA THR A 47 11.66 5.43 7.98
C THR A 47 12.18 5.67 6.57
N GLU A 48 11.29 5.79 5.57
CA GLU A 48 11.60 5.77 4.13
C GLU A 48 12.47 4.57 3.70
N LYS A 49 12.57 3.54 4.55
CA LYS A 49 13.38 2.35 4.26
C LYS A 49 12.55 1.34 3.49
N MET A 50 12.88 1.19 2.21
CA MET A 50 12.28 0.22 1.28
C MET A 50 12.65 -1.24 1.54
N ALA A 51 13.35 -1.57 2.64
CA ALA A 51 13.96 -2.89 2.76
C ALA A 51 12.95 -4.05 2.73
N ASP A 52 11.74 -3.80 3.23
CA ASP A 52 10.77 -4.89 3.48
C ASP A 52 9.46 -4.75 2.70
N VAL A 53 9.22 -3.61 2.02
CA VAL A 53 7.97 -3.38 1.28
C VAL A 53 8.16 -2.69 -0.08
N GLU A 54 7.33 -3.06 -1.06
CA GLU A 54 7.28 -2.44 -2.39
C GLU A 54 5.90 -1.80 -2.63
N LEU A 55 5.88 -0.49 -2.88
CA LEU A 55 4.66 0.27 -3.16
C LEU A 55 4.35 0.28 -4.66
N MET A 56 3.11 -0.04 -5.03
CA MET A 56 2.61 -0.01 -6.40
C MET A 56 1.40 0.93 -6.49
N GLN A 57 1.31 1.70 -7.57
CA GLN A 57 0.23 2.67 -7.79
C GLN A 57 -0.64 2.22 -8.97
N SER A 58 -1.96 2.26 -8.80
CA SER A 58 -2.89 2.00 -9.90
C SER A 58 -2.65 2.93 -11.09
N ILE A 59 -2.62 2.36 -12.30
CA ILE A 59 -2.59 3.11 -13.56
C ILE A 59 -3.99 3.53 -14.05
N GLY A 60 -5.04 3.21 -13.28
CA GLY A 60 -6.43 3.57 -13.60
C GLY A 60 -7.06 2.77 -14.74
N ILE A 61 -6.42 1.68 -15.18
CA ILE A 61 -6.93 0.79 -16.23
C ILE A 61 -7.52 -0.45 -15.57
N ASN A 62 -8.78 -0.75 -15.89
CA ASN A 62 -9.43 -2.00 -15.50
C ASN A 62 -9.42 -2.97 -16.68
N LEU A 63 -8.78 -4.12 -16.49
CA LEU A 63 -8.76 -5.21 -17.47
C LEU A 63 -9.50 -6.42 -16.86
N TRP A 64 -10.58 -6.85 -17.52
CA TRP A 64 -11.40 -8.00 -17.08
C TRP A 64 -11.90 -7.93 -15.63
N GLY A 65 -12.20 -6.73 -15.14
CA GLY A 65 -12.70 -6.51 -13.78
C GLY A 65 -11.61 -6.41 -12.71
N GLY A 66 -10.34 -6.54 -13.08
CA GLY A 66 -9.19 -6.27 -12.21
C GLY A 66 -8.54 -4.92 -12.54
N GLU A 67 -8.25 -4.15 -11.51
CA GLU A 67 -7.49 -2.91 -11.67
C GLU A 67 -6.00 -3.22 -11.85
N LEU A 68 -5.37 -2.54 -12.80
CA LEU A 68 -3.93 -2.62 -13.04
C LEU A 68 -3.21 -1.60 -12.15
N TYR A 69 -2.14 -2.07 -11.52
CA TYR A 69 -1.22 -1.32 -10.65
C TYR A 69 0.20 -1.53 -11.14
#